data_AF-A0A0X8FK50-F1
#
_entry.id   AF-A0A0X8FK50-F1
#
_cell.length_a   1.000
_cell.length_b   1.000
_cell.length_c   1.000
_cell.angle_alpha   90.00
_cell.angle_beta   90.00
_cell.angle_gamma   90.00
#
_symmetry.space_group_name_H-M   'P 1'
#
loop_
_entity.id
_entity.type
_entity.pdbx_description
1 polymer ?
#
loop_
_entity_poly.entity_id
_entity_poly.type
_entity_poly.pdbx_seq_one_letter_code
_entity_poly.pdbx_strand_id
1 'polypeptide(L)'
;MKQLWKLILKNQEALNSVNYRTHRLFDGLITEVGIVEFMLNIDSKFRKVYDVVNELKYHLKTGNINAFIHTISRNKSQRLPKKLRKTMNTLLKYLPAIINSFRYTLSNGPIEGMNNKIKNIKRSGFGYRNFYHLRARAFLSFRSYEAKKESKTTVKRKIEKLDAESRALCA
;
A
#
# COMPACT_ATOMS: atom_id res chain seq x y z
N MET A 1 -9.32 -14.45 -22.84
CA MET A 1 -9.75 -14.01 -21.49
C MET A 1 -8.60 -13.64 -20.53
N LYS A 2 -7.40 -14.23 -20.65
CA LYS A 2 -6.24 -13.96 -19.76
C LYS A 2 -5.69 -12.52 -19.71
N GLN A 3 -6.21 -11.55 -20.47
CA GLN A 3 -5.77 -10.14 -20.37
C GLN A 3 -6.77 -9.26 -19.60
N LEU A 4 -8.04 -9.65 -19.57
CA LEU A 4 -9.13 -8.82 -19.03
C LEU A 4 -9.25 -8.88 -17.50
N TRP A 5 -8.63 -9.88 -16.84
CA TRP A 5 -8.61 -9.97 -15.38
C TRP A 5 -7.98 -8.74 -14.71
N LYS A 6 -7.10 -8.02 -15.41
CA LYS A 6 -6.50 -6.77 -14.91
C LYS A 6 -7.56 -5.67 -14.72
N LEU A 7 -8.59 -5.64 -15.56
CA LEU A 7 -9.69 -4.67 -15.47
C LEU A 7 -10.55 -4.92 -14.22
N ILE A 8 -10.81 -6.19 -13.90
CA ILE A 8 -11.53 -6.58 -12.69
C ILE A 8 -10.82 -6.10 -11.41
N LEU A 9 -9.48 -6.09 -11.40
CA LEU A 9 -8.71 -5.68 -10.22
C LEU A 9 -8.59 -4.16 -10.06
N LYS A 10 -8.82 -3.41 -11.15
CA LYS A 10 -8.78 -1.95 -11.18
C LYS A 10 -9.90 -1.39 -10.30
N ASN A 11 -9.64 -0.26 -9.66
CA ASN A 11 -10.68 0.43 -8.87
C ASN A 11 -11.78 0.89 -9.81
N GLN A 12 -13.04 0.75 -9.38
CA GLN A 12 -14.21 1.08 -10.20
C GLN A 12 -14.15 2.53 -10.74
N GLU A 13 -13.72 3.48 -9.91
CA GLU A 13 -13.55 4.90 -10.28
C GLU A 13 -12.51 5.15 -11.37
N ALA A 14 -11.56 4.23 -11.54
CA ALA A 14 -10.47 4.36 -12.50
C ALA A 14 -10.77 3.66 -13.83
N LEU A 15 -11.89 2.93 -13.94
CA LEU A 15 -12.30 2.27 -15.17
C LEU A 15 -12.69 3.30 -16.22
N ASN A 16 -12.25 3.09 -17.46
CA ASN A 16 -12.56 4.01 -18.55
C ASN A 16 -13.98 3.75 -19.10
N SER A 17 -14.85 4.75 -18.97
CA SER A 17 -16.20 4.78 -19.52
C SER A 17 -16.33 5.54 -20.84
N VAL A 18 -15.32 6.34 -21.22
CA VAL A 18 -15.40 7.30 -22.35
C VAL A 18 -14.73 6.74 -23.60
N ASN A 19 -13.58 6.07 -23.44
CA ASN A 19 -12.81 5.57 -24.57
C ASN A 19 -13.35 4.21 -25.03
N TYR A 20 -13.95 4.22 -26.19
CA TYR A 20 -14.38 3.02 -26.89
C TYR A 20 -13.20 2.36 -27.60
N ARG A 21 -13.13 1.03 -27.52
CA ARG A 21 -12.13 0.22 -28.23
C ARG A 21 -12.79 -1.03 -28.78
N THR A 22 -12.23 -1.56 -29.86
CA THR A 22 -12.59 -2.89 -30.33
C THR A 22 -11.80 -3.93 -29.55
N HIS A 23 -12.42 -5.06 -29.25
CA HIS A 23 -11.75 -6.17 -28.58
C HIS A 23 -12.22 -7.48 -29.18
N ARG A 24 -11.30 -8.41 -29.47
CA ARG A 24 -11.60 -9.67 -30.19
C ARG A 24 -12.73 -10.52 -29.59
N LEU A 25 -13.02 -10.37 -28.31
CA LEU A 25 -14.07 -11.15 -27.60
C LEU A 25 -15.44 -10.48 -27.58
N PHE A 26 -15.55 -9.24 -28.06
CA PHE A 26 -16.77 -8.45 -28.01
C PHE A 26 -17.07 -7.90 -29.39
N ASP A 27 -18.30 -8.07 -29.84
CA ASP A 27 -18.72 -7.50 -31.11
C ASP A 27 -18.99 -6.01 -30.94
N GLY A 28 -18.29 -5.20 -31.75
CA GLY A 28 -18.42 -3.75 -31.76
C GLY A 28 -17.48 -3.00 -30.82
N LEU A 29 -17.81 -1.72 -30.61
CA LEU A 29 -17.07 -0.81 -29.75
C LEU A 29 -17.48 -1.03 -28.30
N ILE A 30 -16.51 -1.31 -27.43
CA ILE A 30 -16.74 -1.57 -26.01
C ILE A 30 -15.82 -0.72 -25.13
N THR A 31 -16.31 -0.37 -23.94
CA THR A 31 -15.56 0.37 -22.92
C THR A 31 -15.00 -0.59 -21.86
N GLU A 32 -14.03 -0.14 -21.05
CA GLU A 32 -13.52 -0.97 -19.94
C GLU A 32 -14.64 -1.30 -18.95
N VAL A 33 -15.55 -0.35 -18.71
CA VAL A 33 -16.74 -0.54 -17.87
C VAL A 33 -17.65 -1.61 -18.47
N GLY A 34 -17.97 -1.53 -19.76
CA GLY A 34 -18.84 -2.50 -20.43
C GLY A 34 -18.26 -3.92 -20.40
N ILE A 35 -16.95 -4.06 -20.54
CA ILE A 35 -16.26 -5.35 -20.37
C ILE A 35 -16.45 -5.88 -18.95
N VAL A 36 -16.24 -5.05 -17.93
CA VAL A 36 -16.37 -5.46 -16.52
C VAL A 36 -17.82 -5.82 -16.22
N GLU A 37 -18.79 -5.03 -16.65
CA GLU A 37 -20.22 -5.33 -16.47
C GLU A 37 -20.62 -6.65 -17.11
N PHE A 38 -20.18 -6.90 -18.35
CA PHE A 38 -20.40 -8.18 -19.00
C PHE A 38 -19.84 -9.34 -18.16
N MET A 39 -18.63 -9.20 -17.64
CA MET A 39 -18.01 -10.22 -16.79
C MET A 39 -18.76 -10.45 -15.47
N LEU A 40 -19.24 -9.37 -14.84
CA LEU A 40 -20.01 -9.44 -13.61
C LEU A 40 -21.39 -10.04 -13.82
N ASN A 41 -21.96 -9.92 -15.02
CA ASN A 41 -23.24 -10.52 -15.38
C ASN A 41 -23.17 -12.04 -15.54
N ILE A 42 -21.98 -12.63 -15.72
CA ILE A 42 -21.81 -14.09 -15.85
C ILE A 42 -22.16 -14.81 -14.53
N ASP A 43 -21.77 -14.25 -13.38
CA ASP A 43 -22.03 -14.87 -12.08
C ASP A 43 -22.44 -13.84 -11.01
N SER A 44 -23.66 -14.01 -10.51
CA SER A 44 -24.21 -13.17 -9.43
C SER A 44 -23.41 -13.24 -8.13
N LYS A 45 -22.74 -14.36 -7.84
CA LYS A 45 -21.87 -14.47 -6.65
C LYS A 45 -20.61 -13.64 -6.85
N PHE A 46 -20.00 -13.72 -8.02
CA PHE A 46 -18.85 -12.91 -8.39
C PHE A 46 -19.16 -11.41 -8.34
N ARG A 47 -20.32 -10.99 -8.83
CA ARG A 47 -20.77 -9.60 -8.73
C ARG A 47 -20.81 -9.09 -7.29
N LYS A 48 -21.45 -9.84 -6.39
CA LYS A 48 -21.49 -9.50 -4.96
C LYS A 48 -20.09 -9.35 -4.35
N VAL A 49 -19.16 -10.24 -4.72
CA VAL A 49 -17.77 -10.16 -4.23
C VAL A 49 -17.09 -8.89 -4.73
N TYR A 50 -17.26 -8.57 -6.02
CA TYR A 50 -16.70 -7.37 -6.63
C TYR A 50 -17.22 -6.10 -5.95
N ASP A 51 -18.53 -6.00 -5.75
CA ASP A 51 -19.18 -4.83 -5.13
C ASP A 51 -18.63 -4.60 -3.72
N VAL A 52 -18.62 -5.64 -2.87
CA VAL A 52 -18.11 -5.56 -1.49
C VAL A 52 -16.64 -5.15 -1.44
N VAL A 53 -15.81 -5.71 -2.33
CA VAL A 53 -14.37 -5.38 -2.35
C VAL A 53 -14.15 -3.93 -2.79
N ASN A 54 -14.90 -3.44 -3.78
CA ASN A 54 -14.77 -2.06 -4.24
C ASN A 54 -15.33 -1.05 -3.25
N GLU A 55 -16.43 -1.35 -2.55
CA GLU A 55 -16.92 -0.53 -1.43
C GLU A 55 -15.85 -0.39 -0.34
N LEU A 56 -15.21 -1.49 0.05
CA LEU A 56 -14.14 -1.44 1.05
C LEU A 56 -12.93 -0.62 0.57
N LYS A 57 -12.52 -0.79 -0.69
CA LYS A 57 -11.44 0.01 -1.29
C LYS A 57 -11.80 1.50 -1.33
N TYR A 58 -13.06 1.82 -1.66
CA TYR A 58 -13.56 3.19 -1.68
C TYR A 58 -13.46 3.82 -0.30
N HIS A 59 -14.00 3.16 0.73
CA HIS A 59 -13.91 3.66 2.10
C HIS A 59 -12.47 3.80 2.61
N LEU A 60 -11.56 2.90 2.19
CA LEU A 60 -10.13 3.02 2.46
C LEU A 60 -9.52 4.27 1.82
N LYS A 61 -9.88 4.58 0.58
CA LYS A 61 -9.40 5.76 -0.14
C LYS A 61 -9.97 7.07 0.43
N THR A 62 -11.26 7.09 0.78
CA THR A 62 -11.93 8.29 1.31
C THR A 62 -11.70 8.53 2.79
N GLY A 63 -11.11 7.56 3.51
CA GLY A 63 -10.89 7.67 4.96
C GLY A 63 -12.15 7.49 5.82
N ASN A 64 -13.24 6.95 5.27
CA ASN A 64 -14.51 6.86 6.00
C ASN A 64 -14.58 5.59 6.86
N ILE A 65 -14.16 5.72 8.12
CA ILE A 65 -14.06 4.61 9.08
C ILE A 65 -15.44 4.00 9.38
N ASN A 66 -16.46 4.83 9.59
CA ASN A 66 -17.79 4.36 9.98
C ASN A 66 -18.43 3.53 8.86
N ALA A 67 -18.33 4.02 7.62
CA ALA A 67 -18.82 3.28 6.46
C ALA A 67 -18.05 1.97 6.25
N PHE A 68 -16.73 1.97 6.47
CA PHE A 68 -15.92 0.75 6.41
C PHE A 68 -16.37 -0.32 7.42
N ILE A 69 -16.59 0.07 8.68
CA ILE A 69 -17.05 -0.84 9.75
C ILE A 69 -18.45 -1.37 9.44
N HIS A 70 -19.35 -0.50 8.97
CA HIS A 70 -20.70 -0.88 8.59
C HIS A 70 -20.70 -1.92 7.45
N THR A 71 -19.90 -1.69 6.41
CA THR A 71 -19.76 -2.61 5.27
C THR A 71 -19.24 -3.98 5.71
N ILE A 72 -18.23 -4.05 6.58
CA ILE A 72 -17.73 -5.34 7.10
C ILE A 72 -18.80 -6.05 7.94
N SER A 73 -19.50 -5.32 8.80
CA SER A 73 -20.49 -5.87 9.73
C SER A 73 -21.70 -6.43 8.99
N ARG A 74 -22.22 -5.69 8.00
CA ARG A 74 -23.32 -6.13 7.11
C ARG A 74 -22.96 -7.40 6.35
N ASN A 75 -21.74 -7.47 5.82
CA ASN A 75 -21.28 -8.58 4.98
C ASN A 75 -20.94 -9.85 5.77
N LYS A 76 -20.74 -9.77 7.09
CA LYS A 76 -20.50 -10.94 7.96
C LYS A 76 -21.66 -11.93 7.97
N SER A 77 -22.89 -11.42 7.94
CA SER A 77 -24.12 -12.22 8.02
C SER A 77 -24.55 -12.82 6.68
N GLN A 78 -23.88 -12.46 5.58
CA GLN A 78 -24.22 -12.95 4.25
C GLN A 78 -23.52 -14.28 3.91
N ARG A 79 -24.14 -15.06 3.02
CA ARG A 79 -23.54 -16.26 2.43
C ARG A 79 -22.47 -15.86 1.40
N LEU A 80 -21.31 -15.42 1.89
CA LEU A 80 -20.15 -15.07 1.07
C LEU A 80 -19.26 -16.29 0.79
N PRO A 81 -18.51 -16.29 -0.33
CA PRO A 81 -17.52 -17.32 -0.60
C PRO A 81 -16.51 -17.45 0.54
N LYS A 82 -16.03 -18.69 0.79
CA LYS A 82 -15.12 -19.01 1.91
C LYS A 82 -13.89 -18.10 1.99
N LYS A 83 -13.30 -17.76 0.83
CA LYS A 83 -12.14 -16.86 0.75
C LYS A 83 -12.48 -15.46 1.25
N LEU A 84 -13.60 -14.89 0.81
CA LEU A 84 -14.05 -13.57 1.22
C LEU A 84 -14.43 -13.54 2.71
N ARG A 85 -15.05 -14.61 3.22
CA ARG A 85 -15.30 -14.73 4.67
C ARG A 85 -14.02 -14.70 5.49
N LYS A 86 -12.99 -15.43 5.04
CA LYS A 86 -11.68 -15.43 5.72
C LYS A 86 -11.08 -14.04 5.74
N THR A 87 -11.12 -13.30 4.63
CA THR A 87 -10.62 -11.93 4.58
C THR A 87 -11.41 -11.00 5.49
N MET A 88 -12.75 -11.09 5.54
CA MET A 88 -13.57 -10.30 6.46
C MET A 88 -13.21 -10.57 7.92
N ASN A 89 -13.03 -11.83 8.30
CA ASN A 89 -12.59 -12.19 9.65
C ASN A 89 -11.21 -11.63 9.98
N THR A 90 -10.28 -11.62 9.01
CA THR A 90 -8.97 -11.00 9.18
C THR A 90 -9.09 -9.48 9.37
N LEU A 91 -9.91 -8.80 8.56
CA LEU A 91 -10.15 -7.37 8.69
C LEU A 91 -10.76 -7.02 10.06
N LEU A 92 -11.71 -7.83 10.55
CA LEU A 92 -12.27 -7.67 11.90
C LEU A 92 -11.22 -7.88 12.99
N LYS A 93 -10.38 -8.91 12.86
CA LYS A 93 -9.31 -9.20 13.83
C LYS A 93 -8.33 -8.03 13.95
N TYR A 94 -8.00 -7.38 12.83
CA TYR A 94 -7.05 -6.26 12.79
C TYR A 94 -7.74 -4.89 12.72
N LEU A 95 -9.04 -4.81 13.01
CA LEU A 95 -9.81 -3.59 12.91
C LEU A 95 -9.21 -2.42 13.71
N PRO A 96 -8.71 -2.61 14.96
CA PRO A 96 -8.08 -1.52 15.71
C PRO A 96 -6.85 -0.93 14.99
N ALA A 97 -6.02 -1.79 14.38
CA ALA A 97 -4.86 -1.36 13.63
C ALA A 97 -5.25 -0.63 12.34
N ILE A 98 -6.30 -1.11 11.66
CA ILE A 98 -6.85 -0.45 10.47
C ILE A 98 -7.42 0.94 10.83
N ILE A 99 -8.19 1.06 11.92
CA ILE A 99 -8.68 2.36 12.42
C ILE A 99 -7.52 3.31 12.71
N ASN A 100 -6.44 2.82 13.30
CA ASN A 100 -5.24 3.63 13.52
C ASN A 100 -4.59 4.07 12.20
N SER A 101 -4.58 3.22 11.17
CA SER A 101 -4.06 3.61 9.84
C SER A 101 -4.90 4.70 9.15
N PHE A 102 -6.20 4.78 9.47
CA PHE A 102 -7.04 5.88 9.00
C PHE A 102 -6.75 7.21 9.72
N ARG A 103 -6.35 7.14 10.99
CA ARG A 103 -6.06 8.33 11.82
C ARG A 103 -4.67 8.90 11.57
N TYR A 104 -3.69 8.03 11.33
CA TYR A 104 -2.29 8.41 11.20
C TYR A 104 -1.79 8.19 9.77
N THR A 105 -1.27 9.23 9.14
CA THR A 105 -0.62 9.17 7.83
C THR A 105 0.85 8.74 7.91
N LEU A 106 1.18 7.87 8.88
CA LEU A 106 2.54 7.36 9.05
C LEU A 106 2.84 6.35 7.95
N SER A 107 3.87 6.64 7.16
CA SER A 107 4.34 5.67 6.17
C SER A 107 5.04 4.49 6.86
N ASN A 108 4.89 3.29 6.29
CA ASN A 108 5.69 2.13 6.70
C ASN A 108 7.17 2.24 6.28
N GLY A 109 7.54 3.28 5.53
CA GLY A 109 8.87 3.47 4.94
C GLY A 109 10.03 3.34 5.93
N PRO A 110 10.01 3.99 7.12
CA PRO A 110 11.08 3.84 8.10
C PRO A 110 11.25 2.40 8.60
N ILE A 111 10.14 1.71 8.89
CA ILE A 111 10.16 0.32 9.38
C ILE A 111 10.66 -0.61 8.26
N GLU A 112 10.17 -0.43 7.04
CA GLU A 112 10.61 -1.18 5.86
C GLU A 112 12.09 -0.95 5.55
N GLY A 113 12.56 0.30 5.65
CA GLY A 113 13.96 0.68 5.49
C GLY A 113 14.85 0.01 6.53
N MET A 114 14.42 0.00 7.79
CA MET A 114 15.13 -0.70 8.87
C MET A 114 15.20 -2.21 8.61
N ASN A 115 14.08 -2.83 8.24
CA ASN A 115 14.00 -4.25 7.90
C ASN A 115 14.90 -4.59 6.70
N ASN A 116 14.91 -3.76 5.66
CA ASN A 116 15.75 -3.95 4.49
C ASN A 116 17.24 -3.81 4.83
N LYS A 117 17.61 -2.85 5.68
CA LYS A 117 18.99 -2.71 6.15
C LYS A 117 19.43 -3.94 6.95
N ILE A 118 18.60 -4.46 7.85
CA ILE A 118 18.90 -5.70 8.60
C ILE A 118 19.06 -6.89 7.65
N LYS A 119 18.16 -7.03 6.66
CA LYS A 119 18.26 -8.08 5.63
C LYS A 119 19.56 -7.96 4.84
N ASN A 120 19.98 -6.74 4.49
CA ASN A 120 21.25 -6.50 3.79
C ASN A 120 22.46 -6.84 4.66
N ILE A 121 22.44 -6.51 5.95
CA ILE A 121 23.49 -6.91 6.90
C ILE A 121 23.59 -8.43 6.97
N LYS A 122 22.44 -9.12 7.09
CA LYS A 122 22.40 -10.59 7.11
C LYS A 122 22.97 -11.18 5.82
N ARG A 123 22.59 -10.64 4.65
CA ARG A 123 23.03 -11.13 3.34
C ARG A 123 24.52 -10.86 3.08
N SER A 124 25.02 -9.68 3.48
CA SER A 124 26.45 -9.33 3.38
C SER A 124 27.35 -10.16 4.28
N GLY A 125 26.84 -10.67 5.40
CA GLY A 125 27.55 -11.60 6.26
C GLY A 125 27.43 -13.08 5.86
N PHE A 126 26.90 -13.37 4.65
CA PHE A 126 26.62 -14.73 4.15
C PHE A 126 25.72 -15.57 5.08
N GLY A 127 24.89 -14.91 5.88
CA GLY A 127 24.10 -15.55 6.91
C GLY A 127 24.86 -15.70 8.23
N TYR A 128 24.21 -15.30 9.32
CA TYR A 128 24.77 -15.44 10.67
C TYR A 128 24.26 -16.74 11.28
N ARG A 129 25.18 -17.58 11.77
CA ARG A 129 24.85 -18.80 12.53
C ARG A 129 24.31 -18.49 13.93
N ASN A 130 24.75 -17.37 14.51
CA ASN A 130 24.33 -16.89 15.82
C ASN A 130 23.55 -15.58 15.69
N PHE A 131 22.33 -15.54 16.25
CA PHE A 131 21.49 -14.34 16.28
C PHE A 131 22.15 -13.17 17.03
N TYR A 132 22.89 -13.43 18.11
CA TYR A 132 23.59 -12.39 18.88
C TYR A 132 24.61 -11.63 18.03
N HIS A 133 25.32 -12.33 17.12
CA HIS A 133 26.26 -11.70 16.21
C HIS A 133 25.54 -10.81 15.17
N LEU A 134 24.41 -11.28 14.62
CA LEU A 134 23.60 -10.46 13.72
C LEU A 134 23.08 -9.20 14.44
N ARG A 135 22.59 -9.37 15.67
CA ARG A 135 22.08 -8.27 16.51
C ARG A 135 23.17 -7.25 16.82
N ALA A 136 24.36 -7.69 17.22
CA ALA A 136 25.50 -6.82 17.48
C ALA A 136 25.91 -6.05 16.22
N ARG A 137 25.97 -6.71 15.06
CA ARG A 137 26.29 -6.06 13.79
C ARG A 137 25.21 -5.06 13.36
N ALA A 138 23.94 -5.39 13.56
CA ALA A 138 22.84 -4.48 13.30
C ALA A 138 22.98 -3.20 14.13
N PHE A 139 23.13 -3.32 15.45
CA PHE A 139 23.33 -2.15 16.33
C PHE A 139 24.53 -1.31 15.94
N LEU A 140 25.68 -1.94 15.66
CA LEU A 140 26.86 -1.21 15.21
C LEU A 140 26.60 -0.43 13.92
N SER A 141 25.90 -1.04 12.96
CA SER A 141 25.55 -0.41 11.67
C SER A 141 24.54 0.74 11.81
N PHE A 142 23.63 0.68 12.79
CA PHE A 142 22.70 1.77 13.07
C PHE A 142 23.38 2.92 13.83
N ARG A 143 24.19 2.61 14.86
CA ARG A 143 24.93 3.63 15.62
C ARG A 143 25.95 4.39 14.77
N SER A 144 26.67 3.66 13.89
CA SER A 144 27.59 4.28 12.93
C SER A 144 26.89 5.15 11.89
N TYR A 145 25.60 4.91 11.62
CA TYR A 145 24.80 5.75 10.72
C TYR A 145 24.39 7.06 11.39
N GLU A 146 24.02 7.04 12.67
CA GLU A 146 23.67 8.25 13.42
C GLU A 146 24.87 9.20 13.52
N ALA A 147 26.06 8.69 13.85
CA ALA A 147 27.29 9.49 13.87
C ALA A 147 27.61 10.11 12.49
N LYS A 148 27.38 9.38 11.39
CA LYS A 148 27.54 9.92 10.03
C LYS A 148 26.48 10.94 9.64
N LYS A 149 25.27 10.85 10.21
CA LYS A 149 24.18 11.80 9.96
C LYS A 149 24.45 13.13 10.66
N GLU A 150 24.92 13.07 11.90
CA GLU A 150 25.32 14.25 12.68
C GLU A 150 26.46 15.01 12.00
N SER A 151 27.52 14.31 11.56
CA SER A 151 28.64 14.96 10.87
C SER A 151 28.22 15.65 9.57
N LYS A 152 27.37 15.03 8.74
CA LYS A 152 26.83 15.65 7.52
C LYS A 152 25.94 16.86 7.79
N THR A 153 25.14 16.80 8.85
CA THR A 153 24.25 17.91 9.23
C THR A 153 25.05 19.12 9.72
N THR A 154 26.11 18.89 10.49
CA THR A 154 27.03 19.93 10.95
C THR A 154 27.78 20.59 9.79
N VAL A 155 28.25 19.79 8.82
CA VAL A 155 28.90 20.32 7.61
C VAL A 155 27.92 21.17 6.79
N LYS A 156 26.68 20.71 6.57
CA LYS A 156 25.67 21.46 5.81
C LYS A 156 25.34 22.82 6.45
N ARG A 157 25.15 22.86 7.78
CA ARG A 157 24.90 24.12 8.52
C ARG A 157 26.07 25.09 8.45
N LYS A 158 27.31 24.58 8.42
CA LYS A 158 28.51 25.41 8.30
C LYS A 158 28.62 26.05 6.91
N ILE A 159 28.28 25.30 5.87
CA ILE A 159 28.21 25.82 4.49
C ILE A 159 27.09 26.86 4.36
N GLU A 160 25.89 26.60 4.88
CA GLU A 160 24.77 27.55 4.83
C GLU A 160 25.07 28.86 5.57
N LYS A 161 25.83 28.82 6.68
CA LYS A 161 26.30 30.02 7.38
C LYS A 161 27.33 30.81 6.57
N LEU A 162 28.32 30.14 5.99
CA LEU A 162 29.34 30.78 5.14
C LEU A 162 28.70 31.43 3.90
N ASP A 163 27.72 30.78 3.29
CA ASP A 163 26.96 31.33 2.16
C ASP A 163 26.11 32.54 2.57
N ALA A 164 25.53 32.54 3.78
CA ALA A 164 24.76 33.68 4.30
C ALA A 164 25.65 34.88 4.63
N GLU A 165 26.81 34.65 5.25
CA GLU A 165 27.81 35.68 5.56
C GLU A 165 28.40 36.29 4.28
N SER A 166 28.67 35.47 3.26
CA SER A 166 29.16 35.94 1.96
C SER A 166 28.14 36.82 1.22
N ARG A 167 26.84 36.53 1.35
CA ARG A 167 25.77 37.37 0.76
C ARG A 167 25.60 38.69 1.48
N ALA A 168 25.83 38.74 2.80
CA ALA A 168 25.74 39.97 3.58
C ALA A 168 26.89 40.95 3.32
N LEU A 169 28.05 40.46 2.84
CA LEU A 169 29.21 41.28 2.47
C LEU A 169 29.13 41.87 1.05
N CYS A 170 28.29 41.31 0.17
CA CYS A 170 28.09 41.77 -1.20
C CYS A 170 26.87 42.71 -1.38
N ALA A 171 26.20 43.08 -0.28
CA ALA A 171 25.07 44.01 -0.25
C ALA A 171 25.49 45.33 0.42
#